data_AF-S3B4I3-F1
#
_entry.id   AF-S3B4I3-F1
#
_cell.length_a   1.000
_cell.length_b   1.000
_cell.length_c   1.000
_cell.angle_alpha   90.00
_cell.angle_beta   90.00
_cell.angle_gamma   90.00
#
_symmetry.space_group_name_H-M   'P 1'
#
loop_
_entity.id
_entity.type
_entity.pdbx_description
1 polymer ?
#
loop_
_entity_poly.entity_id
_entity_poly.type
_entity_poly.pdbx_seq_one_letter_code
_entity_poly.pdbx_strand_id
1 'polypeptide(L)'
;MLDAPTPVHEDLIDHLVRTTPLQRGEAARVILDVLSYFDETAPEFVRRRHRELQAKGLNNPEIFERIEAELPHRAVAPPPLSLRQLRRIVYG
;
A
#
# COMPACT_ATOMS: atom_id res chain seq x y z
N MET A 1 -15.04 20.75 5.15
CA MET A 1 -14.79 20.93 3.70
C MET A 1 -13.52 20.17 3.39
N LEU A 2 -13.65 18.92 2.94
CA LEU A 2 -12.53 18.17 2.41
C LEU A 2 -12.49 18.49 0.92
N ASP A 3 -11.39 19.06 0.45
CA ASP A 3 -11.11 19.22 -0.99
C ASP A 3 -11.36 17.89 -1.69
N ALA A 4 -12.33 17.87 -2.60
CA ALA A 4 -12.51 16.73 -3.48
C ALA A 4 -11.27 16.69 -4.40
N PRO A 5 -10.45 15.62 -4.36
CA PRO A 5 -9.29 15.54 -5.23
C PRO A 5 -9.77 15.59 -6.67
N THR A 6 -9.27 16.56 -7.44
CA THR A 6 -9.35 16.61 -8.91
C THR A 6 -9.11 15.19 -9.46
N PRO A 7 -9.88 14.67 -10.44
CA PRO A 7 -9.74 13.28 -10.86
C PRO A 7 -8.36 13.08 -11.49
N VAL A 8 -7.40 12.59 -10.69
CA VAL A 8 -5.95 12.61 -10.94
C VAL A 8 -5.53 11.72 -12.12
N HIS A 9 -6.49 11.13 -12.83
CA HIS A 9 -6.26 10.03 -13.76
C HIS A 9 -7.13 10.10 -15.04
N GLU A 10 -7.58 11.28 -15.48
CA GLU A 10 -8.38 11.43 -16.73
C GLU A 10 -7.67 10.82 -17.96
N ASP A 11 -6.36 11.05 -18.12
CA ASP A 11 -5.58 10.47 -19.22
C ASP A 11 -5.56 8.93 -19.19
N LEU A 12 -5.52 8.35 -17.98
CA LEU A 12 -5.57 6.90 -17.77
C LEU A 12 -6.97 6.36 -18.00
N ILE A 13 -8.01 7.08 -17.58
CA ILE A 13 -9.41 6.75 -17.86
C ILE A 13 -9.64 6.73 -19.37
N ASP A 14 -9.19 7.76 -20.09
CA ASP A 14 -9.28 7.84 -21.56
C ASP A 14 -8.55 6.68 -22.23
N HIS A 15 -7.37 6.34 -21.74
CA HIS A 15 -6.62 5.18 -22.23
C HIS A 15 -7.40 3.87 -22.03
N LEU A 16 -7.98 3.64 -20.86
CA LEU A 16 -8.74 2.43 -20.55
C LEU A 16 -10.02 2.33 -21.37
N VAL A 17 -10.78 3.41 -21.50
CA VAL A 17 -11.99 3.46 -22.35
C VAL A 17 -11.65 3.15 -23.81
N ARG A 18 -10.45 3.53 -24.28
CA ARG A 18 -10.01 3.29 -25.67
C ARG A 18 -9.49 1.88 -25.91
N THR A 19 -8.98 1.20 -24.88
CA THR A 19 -8.28 -0.09 -24.99
C THR A 19 -9.05 -1.27 -24.43
N THR A 20 -10.16 -1.01 -23.72
CA THR A 20 -11.02 -2.01 -23.07
C THR A 20 -12.50 -1.69 -23.35
N PRO A 21 -13.43 -2.63 -23.13
CA PRO A 21 -14.86 -2.35 -23.26
C PRO A 21 -15.47 -1.57 -22.08
N LEU A 22 -14.66 -1.04 -21.16
CA LEU A 22 -15.14 -0.31 -19.98
C LEU A 22 -15.73 1.05 -20.36
N GLN A 23 -16.86 1.39 -19.76
CA GLN A 23 -17.38 2.75 -19.78
C GLN A 23 -16.56 3.66 -18.87
N ARG A 24 -16.61 4.98 -19.12
CA ARG A 24 -15.83 5.98 -18.34
C ARG A 24 -16.02 5.84 -16.83
N GLY A 25 -17.26 5.64 -16.37
CA GLY A 25 -17.56 5.45 -14.95
C GLY A 25 -16.97 4.16 -14.36
N GLU A 26 -16.96 3.08 -15.15
CA GLU A 26 -16.39 1.80 -14.74
C GLU A 26 -14.86 1.87 -14.66
N ALA A 27 -14.22 2.50 -15.66
CA ALA A 27 -12.78 2.73 -15.65
C ALA A 27 -12.34 3.57 -14.45
N ALA A 28 -13.07 4.65 -14.14
CA ALA A 28 -12.80 5.47 -12.95
C ALA A 28 -12.94 4.66 -11.65
N ARG A 29 -13.97 3.81 -11.54
CA ARG A 29 -14.19 2.96 -10.37
C ARG A 29 -13.07 1.93 -10.19
N VAL A 30 -12.66 1.26 -11.27
CA VAL A 30 -11.56 0.29 -11.23
C VAL A 30 -10.26 0.96 -10.79
N ILE A 31 -9.95 2.16 -11.32
CA ILE A 31 -8.76 2.91 -10.89
C ILE A 31 -8.84 3.21 -9.39
N LEU A 32 -9.97 3.71 -8.89
CA LEU A 32 -10.14 3.97 -7.47
C LEU A 32 -10.01 2.71 -6.62
N ASP A 33 -10.55 1.59 -7.05
CA ASP A 33 -10.47 0.31 -6.33
C ASP A 33 -9.02 -0.23 -6.31
N VAL A 34 -8.29 -0.11 -7.43
CA VAL A 34 -6.87 -0.49 -7.54
C VAL A 34 -5.99 0.43 -6.68
N LEU A 35 -6.21 1.74 -6.72
CA LEU A 35 -5.48 2.68 -5.89
C LEU A 35 -5.78 2.45 -4.40
N SER A 36 -7.05 2.23 -4.05
CA SER A 36 -7.45 1.88 -2.68
C SER A 36 -6.79 0.59 -2.21
N TYR A 37 -6.62 -0.40 -3.09
CA TYR A 37 -5.90 -1.63 -2.79
C TYR A 37 -4.41 -1.37 -2.48
N PHE A 38 -3.81 -0.36 -3.11
CA PHE A 38 -2.41 0.03 -2.89
C PHE A 38 -2.22 1.18 -1.89
N ASP A 39 -3.29 1.73 -1.33
CA ASP A 39 -3.25 2.90 -0.43
C ASP A 39 -2.73 2.55 0.97
N GLU A 40 -2.53 1.26 1.28
CA GLU A 40 -1.82 0.87 2.50
C GLU A 40 -0.39 1.43 2.45
N THR A 41 -0.14 2.44 3.28
CA THR A 41 1.18 3.03 3.39
C THR A 41 2.17 2.03 3.97
N ALA A 42 3.47 2.19 3.67
CA ALA A 42 4.49 1.31 4.27
C ALA A 42 4.44 1.26 5.82
N PRO A 43 4.19 2.38 6.53
CA PRO A 43 3.99 2.33 7.98
C PRO A 43 2.77 1.52 8.43
N GLU A 44 1.64 1.60 7.72
CA GLU A 44 0.44 0.83 8.03
C GLU A 44 0.66 -0.67 7.83
N PHE A 45 1.28 -1.04 6.72
CA PHE A 45 1.69 -2.42 6.45
C PHE A 45 2.58 -2.97 7.57
N VAL A 46 3.65 -2.23 7.94
CA VAL A 46 4.59 -2.66 8.99
C VAL A 46 3.86 -2.88 10.32
N ARG A 47 2.95 -1.97 10.71
CA ARG A 47 2.17 -2.09 11.97
C ARG A 47 1.23 -3.28 11.94
N ARG A 48 0.46 -3.45 10.86
CA ARG A 48 -0.46 -4.58 10.71
C ARG A 48 0.32 -5.90 10.73
N ARG A 49 1.39 -5.98 9.96
CA ARG A 49 2.17 -7.21 9.81
C ARG A 49 2.90 -7.60 11.09
N HIS A 50 3.43 -6.62 11.83
CA HIS A 50 4.00 -6.85 13.15
C HIS A 50 2.99 -7.48 14.10
N ARG A 51 1.75 -6.95 14.17
CA ARG A 51 0.69 -7.51 15.03
C ARG A 51 0.34 -8.94 14.61
N GLU A 52 0.23 -9.22 13.31
CA GLU A 52 -0.07 -10.56 12.79
C GLU A 52 1.01 -11.59 13.16
N LEU A 53 2.29 -11.23 13.06
CA LEU A 53 3.39 -12.13 13.41
C LEU A 53 3.54 -12.28 14.93
N GLN A 54 3.31 -11.20 15.69
CA GLN A 54 3.28 -11.25 17.15
C GLN A 54 2.15 -12.17 17.66
N ALA A 55 0.96 -12.12 17.06
CA ALA A 55 -0.14 -13.02 17.38
C ALA A 55 0.17 -14.50 17.08
N LYS A 56 1.13 -14.77 16.20
CA LYS A 56 1.65 -16.12 15.91
C LYS A 56 2.79 -16.54 16.86
N GLY A 57 3.15 -15.70 17.81
CA GLY A 57 4.16 -16.00 18.85
C GLY A 57 5.61 -15.79 18.41
N LEU A 58 5.86 -15.13 17.26
CA LEU A 58 7.24 -14.82 16.84
C LEU A 58 7.86 -13.75 17.75
N ASN A 59 9.17 -13.81 17.94
CA ASN A 59 9.88 -12.80 18.71
C ASN A 59 10.18 -11.55 17.85
N ASN A 60 10.41 -10.40 18.50
CA ASN A 60 10.59 -9.12 17.79
C ASN A 60 11.72 -9.15 16.75
N PRO A 61 12.93 -9.70 17.02
CA PRO A 61 13.96 -9.84 16.00
C PRO A 61 13.49 -10.55 14.73
N GLU A 62 12.84 -11.72 14.87
CA GLU A 62 12.30 -12.50 13.75
C GLU A 62 11.21 -11.73 12.99
N ILE A 63 10.36 -11.00 13.71
CA ILE A 63 9.31 -10.18 13.11
C ILE A 63 9.92 -9.10 12.21
N PHE A 64 10.90 -8.36 12.71
CA PHE A 64 11.50 -7.27 11.94
C PHE A 64 12.30 -7.77 10.74
N GLU A 65 13.04 -8.88 10.88
CA GLU A 65 13.75 -9.51 9.76
C GLU A 65 12.76 -9.93 8.65
N ARG A 66 11.63 -10.54 9.05
CA ARG A 66 10.61 -10.97 8.10
C ARG A 66 9.91 -9.80 7.41
N ILE A 67 9.60 -8.73 8.15
CA ILE A 67 9.03 -7.51 7.58
C ILE A 67 10.02 -6.87 6.59
N GLU A 68 11.30 -6.79 6.93
CA GLU A 68 12.34 -6.26 6.04
C GLU A 68 12.43 -7.05 4.73
N ALA A 69 12.31 -8.37 4.78
CA ALA A 69 12.27 -9.23 3.59
C ALA A 69 10.96 -9.11 2.78
N GLU A 70 9.82 -8.84 3.43
CA GLU A 70 8.51 -8.69 2.76
C GLU A 70 8.36 -7.32 2.06
N LEU A 71 8.99 -6.26 2.58
CA LEU A 71 8.84 -4.88 2.08
C LEU A 71 9.18 -4.65 0.59
N PRO A 72 10.29 -5.19 0.03
CA PRO A 72 10.63 -5.03 -1.38
C PRO A 72 9.62 -5.68 -2.34
N HIS A 73 8.83 -6.63 -1.86
CA HIS A 73 7.86 -7.38 -2.67
C HIS A 73 6.48 -6.71 -2.71
N ARG A 74 6.32 -5.55 -2.05
CA ARG A 74 5.07 -4.78 -2.13
C ARG A 74 4.95 -4.11 -3.49
N ALA A 75 3.72 -4.03 -3.99
CA ALA A 75 3.44 -3.35 -5.25
C ALA A 75 3.85 -1.88 -5.27
N VAL A 76 3.76 -1.21 -4.11
CA VAL A 76 4.42 0.08 -3.86
C VAL A 76 5.51 -0.16 -2.81
N ALA A 77 6.67 -0.60 -3.30
CA ALA A 77 7.82 -0.87 -2.47
C ALA A 77 8.37 0.46 -1.90
N PRO A 78 8.46 0.61 -0.57
CA PRO A 78 9.13 1.77 0.00
C PRO A 78 10.64 1.68 -0.26
N PRO A 79 11.37 2.80 -0.10
CA PRO A 79 12.82 2.75 0.05
C PRO A 79 13.23 1.78 1.17
N PRO A 80 14.43 1.18 1.12
CA PRO A 80 14.93 0.31 2.17
C PRO A 80 14.84 1.00 3.53
N LEU A 81 14.18 0.32 4.49
CA LEU A 81 14.04 0.82 5.85
C LEU A 81 14.98 0.06 6.78
N SER A 82 15.82 0.80 7.49
CA SER A 82 16.64 0.23 8.57
C SER A 82 15.77 -0.31 9.70
N LEU A 83 16.30 -1.29 10.45
CA LEU A 83 15.67 -1.80 11.67
C LEU A 83 15.23 -0.70 12.64
N ARG A 84 16.02 0.38 12.76
CA ARG A 84 15.69 1.53 13.61
C ARG A 84 14.43 2.25 13.12
N GLN A 85 14.28 2.42 11.80
CA GLN A 85 13.08 3.03 11.20
C GLN A 85 11.86 2.13 11.40
N LEU A 86 12.00 0.80 11.21
CA LEU A 86 10.93 -0.16 11.46
C LEU A 86 10.45 -0.13 12.91
N ARG A 87 11.38 -0.12 13.88
CA ARG A 87 11.05 0.00 15.30
C ARG A 87 10.34 1.31 15.61
N ARG A 88 10.76 2.42 14.99
CA ARG A 88 10.09 3.71 15.16
C ARG A 88 8.67 3.73 14.57
N ILE A 89 8.42 3.00 13.49
CA ILE A 89 7.06 2.89 12.92
C ILE A 89 6.11 2.14 13.87
N VAL A 90 6.62 1.11 14.56
CA VAL A 90 5.82 0.25 15.44
C VAL A 90 5.63 0.86 16.83
N TYR A 91 6.69 1.43 17.41
CA TYR A 91 6.72 1.89 18.81
C TYR A 91 6.79 3.41 18.99
N GLY A 92 7.10 4.15 17.92
CA GLY A 92 7.19 5.62 17.93
C GLY A 92 5.87 6.25 17.48
#